data_AF-A0A7V5K854-F1
#
_entry.id   AF-A0A7V5K854-F1
#
_cell.length_a   1.000
_cell.length_b   1.000
_cell.length_c   1.000
_cell.angle_alpha   90.00
_cell.angle_beta   90.00
_cell.angle_gamma   90.00
#
_symmetry.space_group_name_H-M   'P 1'
#
loop_
_entity.id
_entity.type
_entity.pdbx_description
1 polymer ?
#
loop_
_entity_poly.entity_id
_entity_poly.type
_entity_poly.pdbx_seq_one_letter_code
_entity_poly.pdbx_strand_id
1 'polypeptide(L)'
;MKRPTRLMALIALAACLLWGVWPGRVWAEEQGSLSIAGFQVGGSVEAGWRLVDIDGSRDRYKEVVNLFDGPRLFDLNLWGRSAGGGPVDYFSLTANGIGDPFPFARLQVKKDKAYDLSGTYREYRWSFNREDDGLLTDNHDFHSIRRSGSVNLAVLPSDDLRLSMGYRHADREGDGMVPRPFLVVDSQIQDFHER
;
A
#
# COMPACT_ATOMS: atom_id res chain seq x y z
N MET A 1 8.34 8.65 -54.11
CA MET A 1 9.55 8.66 -53.25
C MET A 1 9.15 9.10 -51.83
N LYS A 2 9.71 8.43 -50.81
CA LYS A 2 9.63 8.68 -49.34
C LYS A 2 8.61 7.86 -48.49
N ARG A 3 8.97 6.56 -48.31
CA ARG A 3 9.08 5.76 -47.06
C ARG A 3 7.87 5.49 -46.13
N PRO A 4 7.31 4.25 -46.14
CA PRO A 4 6.67 3.63 -44.98
C PRO A 4 7.66 2.69 -44.25
N THR A 5 8.71 3.23 -43.63
CA THR A 5 9.82 2.42 -43.06
C THR A 5 9.69 2.19 -41.54
N ARG A 6 8.65 2.73 -40.88
CA ARG A 6 8.49 2.60 -39.41
C ARG A 6 7.53 1.47 -39.00
N LEU A 7 6.57 1.09 -39.85
CA LEU A 7 5.59 0.05 -39.52
C LEU A 7 6.16 -1.38 -39.63
N MET A 8 7.08 -1.61 -40.59
CA MET A 8 7.74 -2.93 -40.73
C MET A 8 8.78 -3.22 -39.64
N ALA A 9 9.35 -2.19 -39.00
CA ALA A 9 10.30 -2.38 -37.90
C ALA A 9 9.63 -2.91 -36.62
N LEU A 10 8.37 -2.51 -36.36
CA LEU A 10 7.60 -2.98 -35.20
C LEU A 10 7.11 -4.42 -35.36
N ILE A 11 6.74 -4.84 -36.58
CA ILE A 11 6.33 -6.22 -36.86
C ILE A 11 7.54 -7.16 -36.83
N ALA A 12 8.72 -6.71 -37.27
CA ALA A 12 9.96 -7.49 -37.17
C ALA A 12 10.42 -7.69 -35.71
N LEU A 13 10.23 -6.69 -34.83
CA LEU A 13 10.55 -6.82 -33.40
C LEU A 13 9.58 -7.77 -32.67
N ALA A 14 8.30 -7.77 -33.04
CA ALA A 14 7.30 -8.71 -32.51
C ALA A 14 7.50 -10.15 -33.02
N ALA A 15 7.97 -10.32 -34.25
CA ALA A 15 8.27 -11.65 -34.82
C ALA A 15 9.53 -12.28 -34.20
N CYS A 16 10.55 -11.50 -33.83
CA CYS A 16 11.74 -12.01 -33.14
C CYS A 16 11.46 -12.50 -31.71
N LEU A 17 10.41 -12.00 -31.04
CA LEU A 17 9.99 -12.48 -29.72
C LEU A 17 9.24 -13.83 -29.77
N LEU A 18 8.69 -14.20 -30.93
CA LEU A 18 7.91 -15.43 -31.09
C LEU A 18 8.72 -16.67 -31.51
N TRP A 19 10.01 -16.52 -31.87
CA TRP A 19 10.89 -17.63 -32.25
C TRP A 19 11.96 -18.02 -31.22
N GLY A 20 11.93 -17.40 -30.03
CA GLY A 20 12.86 -17.70 -28.92
C GLY A 20 12.42 -18.83 -27.99
N VAL A 21 11.39 -19.62 -28.32
CA VAL A 21 10.95 -20.75 -27.48
C VAL A 21 11.83 -21.97 -27.77
N TRP A 22 13.04 -21.94 -27.24
CA TRP A 22 13.82 -23.16 -27.04
C TRP A 22 13.06 -24.00 -25.99
N PRO A 23 12.76 -25.29 -26.20
CA PRO A 23 12.24 -26.17 -25.16
C PRO A 23 13.40 -26.58 -24.25
N GLY A 24 14.12 -25.60 -23.72
CA GLY A 24 14.97 -25.81 -22.56
C GLY A 24 14.03 -26.00 -21.39
N ARG A 25 13.94 -27.22 -20.88
CA ARG A 25 13.36 -27.48 -19.57
C ARG A 25 14.10 -26.58 -18.59
N VAL A 26 13.50 -25.44 -18.23
CA VAL A 26 13.93 -24.63 -17.12
C VAL A 26 13.60 -25.46 -15.90
N TRP A 27 14.60 -26.17 -15.40
CA TRP A 27 14.58 -26.61 -14.02
C TRP A 27 14.45 -25.30 -13.25
N ALA A 28 13.29 -25.06 -12.63
CA ALA A 28 13.19 -24.07 -11.59
C ALA A 28 14.13 -24.59 -10.49
N GLU A 29 15.39 -24.21 -10.57
CA GLU A 29 16.30 -24.28 -9.46
C GLU A 29 15.59 -23.51 -8.36
N GLU A 30 15.16 -24.25 -7.33
CA GLU A 30 14.51 -23.71 -6.15
C GLU A 30 15.49 -22.68 -5.60
N GLN A 31 15.31 -21.42 -5.97
CA GLN A 31 16.22 -20.34 -5.62
C GLN A 31 16.30 -20.35 -4.11
N GLY A 32 17.43 -20.84 -3.59
CA GLY A 32 17.65 -20.99 -2.16
C GLY A 32 17.25 -19.70 -1.48
N SER A 33 16.48 -19.83 -0.39
CA SER A 33 15.89 -18.69 0.29
C SER A 33 16.92 -17.60 0.53
N LEU A 34 16.60 -16.38 0.09
CA LEU A 34 17.51 -15.25 0.20
C LEU A 34 17.80 -14.98 1.68
N SER A 35 19.05 -15.15 2.10
CA SER A 35 19.47 -14.87 3.48
C SER A 35 20.20 -13.54 3.54
N ILE A 36 19.62 -12.54 4.21
CA ILE A 36 20.22 -11.22 4.41
C ILE A 36 20.33 -10.96 5.90
N ALA A 37 21.53 -10.63 6.38
CA ALA A 37 21.78 -10.27 7.78
C ALA A 37 21.25 -11.31 8.81
N GLY A 38 21.27 -12.60 8.47
CA GLY A 38 20.77 -13.68 9.33
C GLY A 38 19.23 -13.87 9.30
N PHE A 39 18.55 -13.18 8.38
CA PHE A 39 17.13 -13.38 8.10
C PHE A 39 16.96 -14.12 6.78
N GLN A 40 16.15 -15.16 6.80
CA GLN A 40 15.52 -15.70 5.61
C GLN A 40 14.45 -14.72 5.17
N VAL A 41 14.67 -14.02 4.06
CA VAL A 41 13.77 -13.00 3.54
C VAL A 41 13.08 -13.47 2.27
N GLY A 42 11.85 -13.01 2.08
CA GLY A 42 11.07 -13.24 0.89
C GLY A 42 10.06 -12.12 0.69
N GLY A 43 9.53 -12.04 -0.52
CA GLY A 43 8.58 -10.99 -0.85
C GLY A 43 8.35 -10.76 -2.32
N SER A 44 7.54 -9.76 -2.60
CA SER A 44 7.20 -9.24 -3.93
C SER A 44 7.17 -7.72 -3.89
N VAL A 45 7.55 -7.12 -5.02
CA VAL A 45 7.45 -5.68 -5.24
C VAL A 45 6.84 -5.48 -6.62
N GLU A 46 5.73 -4.77 -6.68
CA GLU A 46 5.08 -4.35 -7.91
C GLU A 46 5.09 -2.82 -7.98
N ALA A 47 5.95 -2.29 -8.86
CA ALA A 47 6.07 -0.87 -9.10
C ALA A 47 5.95 -0.58 -10.60
N GLY A 48 5.50 0.62 -10.92
CA GLY A 48 5.37 1.05 -12.31
C GLY A 48 5.10 2.53 -12.45
N TRP A 49 4.69 2.91 -13.66
CA TRP A 49 4.36 4.28 -14.00
C TRP A 49 2.96 4.32 -14.61
N ARG A 50 2.10 5.23 -14.14
CA ARG A 50 0.81 5.47 -14.76
C ARG A 50 0.92 6.67 -15.70
N LEU A 51 0.45 6.49 -16.93
CA LEU A 51 0.26 7.57 -17.90
C LEU A 51 -1.24 7.79 -18.03
N VAL A 52 -1.66 9.05 -17.93
CA VAL A 52 -3.07 9.42 -18.02
C VAL A 52 -3.17 10.56 -19.01
N ASP A 53 -4.08 10.41 -19.97
CA ASP A 53 -4.52 11.49 -20.84
C ASP A 53 -5.97 11.81 -20.48
N ILE A 54 -6.25 13.06 -20.14
CA ILE A 54 -7.55 13.51 -19.66
C ILE A 54 -8.14 14.42 -20.72
N ASP A 55 -9.18 13.94 -21.38
CA ASP A 55 -10.02 14.76 -22.25
C ASP A 55 -11.19 15.36 -21.43
N GLY A 56 -11.49 16.64 -21.63
CA GLY A 56 -12.51 17.38 -20.88
C GLY A 56 -12.09 17.90 -19.49
N SER A 57 -13.03 17.92 -18.54
CA SER A 57 -12.88 18.53 -17.21
C SER A 57 -11.97 17.71 -16.28
N ARG A 58 -10.81 18.26 -15.93
CA ARG A 58 -9.86 17.62 -14.98
C ARG A 58 -10.44 17.48 -13.59
N ASP A 59 -11.25 18.43 -13.16
CA ASP A 59 -11.86 18.41 -11.82
C ASP A 59 -12.94 17.32 -11.75
N ARG A 60 -13.71 17.12 -12.83
CA ARG A 60 -14.62 15.98 -12.95
C ARG A 60 -13.88 14.63 -12.95
N TYR A 61 -12.74 14.54 -13.66
CA TYR A 61 -11.89 13.36 -13.62
C TYR A 61 -11.35 13.06 -12.21
N LYS A 62 -10.95 14.11 -11.48
CA LYS A 62 -10.47 13.99 -10.10
C LYS A 62 -11.54 13.48 -9.14
N GLU A 63 -12.80 13.83 -9.34
CA GLU A 63 -13.91 13.32 -8.53
C GLU A 63 -14.25 11.86 -8.83
N VAL A 64 -14.36 11.50 -10.11
CA VAL A 64 -14.87 10.18 -10.52
C VAL A 64 -13.78 9.11 -10.50
N VAL A 65 -12.57 9.44 -10.94
CA VAL A 65 -11.47 8.47 -11.13
C VAL A 65 -10.35 8.71 -10.12
N ASN A 66 -9.90 9.95 -9.95
CA ASN A 66 -8.85 10.33 -9.00
C ASN A 66 -7.51 9.57 -9.15
N LEU A 67 -7.21 9.07 -10.36
CA LEU A 67 -5.96 8.38 -10.67
C LEU A 67 -5.12 9.24 -11.61
N PHE A 68 -4.09 9.89 -11.08
CA PHE A 68 -3.20 10.75 -11.88
C PHE A 68 -2.02 9.97 -12.43
N ASP A 69 -1.27 10.65 -13.29
CA ASP A 69 0.01 10.20 -13.83
C ASP A 69 1.11 10.18 -12.75
N GLY A 70 2.16 9.41 -13.02
CA GLY A 70 3.37 9.37 -12.19
C GLY A 70 3.77 7.97 -11.71
N PRO A 71 4.87 7.89 -10.94
CA PRO A 71 5.38 6.63 -10.41
C PRO A 71 4.46 6.07 -9.32
N ARG A 72 4.29 4.75 -9.28
CA ARG A 72 3.42 4.05 -8.34
C ARG A 72 4.11 2.82 -7.79
N LEU A 73 3.87 2.55 -6.51
CA LEU A 73 4.11 1.25 -5.91
C LEU A 73 2.74 0.64 -5.64
N PHE A 74 2.36 -0.30 -6.51
CA PHE A 74 1.06 -0.95 -6.51
C PHE A 74 0.95 -1.90 -5.31
N ASP A 75 1.95 -2.76 -5.16
CA ASP A 75 2.06 -3.72 -4.08
C ASP A 75 3.51 -3.86 -3.62
N LEU A 76 3.69 -3.96 -2.31
CA LEU A 76 4.93 -4.28 -1.65
C LEU A 76 4.58 -5.27 -0.56
N ASN A 77 5.18 -6.44 -0.61
CA ASN A 77 5.08 -7.43 0.44
C ASN A 77 6.48 -7.95 0.73
N LEU A 78 7.04 -7.58 1.87
CA LEU A 78 8.34 -8.06 2.33
C LEU A 78 8.15 -8.73 3.69
N TRP A 79 8.82 -9.85 3.88
CA TRP A 79 8.88 -10.52 5.16
C TRP A 79 10.28 -11.09 5.39
N GLY A 80 10.61 -11.30 6.65
CA GLY A 80 11.85 -11.95 7.03
C GLY A 80 11.69 -12.72 8.34
N ARG A 81 12.35 -13.87 8.41
CA ARG A 81 12.43 -14.70 9.61
C ARG A 81 13.88 -14.94 10.00
N SER A 82 14.23 -14.64 11.24
CA SER A 82 15.59 -14.85 11.75
C SER A 82 15.87 -16.34 11.95
N ALA A 83 17.12 -16.74 11.74
CA ALA A 83 17.61 -18.06 12.14
C ALA A 83 17.76 -18.21 13.68
N GLY A 84 17.55 -17.14 14.45
CA GLY A 84 17.59 -17.11 15.91
C GLY A 84 18.73 -16.25 16.47
N GLY A 85 18.67 -15.97 17.77
CA GLY A 85 19.72 -15.23 18.50
C GLY A 85 19.69 -13.71 18.41
N GLY A 86 18.89 -13.13 17.50
CA GLY A 86 18.72 -11.67 17.36
C GLY A 86 17.60 -11.07 18.22
N PRO A 87 17.48 -9.73 18.29
CA PRO A 87 16.38 -9.04 18.99
C PRO A 87 15.02 -9.11 18.28
N VAL A 88 14.99 -9.61 17.04
CA VAL A 88 13.80 -9.75 16.19
C VAL A 88 13.81 -11.15 15.58
N ASP A 89 12.70 -11.86 15.67
CA ASP A 89 12.53 -13.17 15.04
C ASP A 89 11.76 -13.09 13.73
N TYR A 90 10.87 -12.11 13.61
CA TYR A 90 10.07 -11.91 12.41
C TYR A 90 9.83 -10.43 12.15
N PHE A 91 9.87 -10.03 10.89
CA PHE A 91 9.32 -8.76 10.46
C PHE A 91 8.49 -8.94 9.18
N SER A 92 7.53 -8.05 8.97
CA SER A 92 6.84 -7.90 7.70
C SER A 92 6.51 -6.46 7.41
N LEU A 93 6.62 -6.08 6.15
CA LEU A 93 6.26 -4.78 5.62
C LEU A 93 5.35 -5.01 4.42
N THR A 94 4.12 -4.51 4.53
CA THR A 94 3.17 -4.49 3.42
C THR A 94 2.85 -3.05 3.09
N ALA A 95 2.87 -2.67 1.82
CA ALA A 95 2.37 -1.38 1.37
C ALA A 95 1.67 -1.53 0.02
N ASN A 96 0.58 -0.80 -0.19
CA ASN A 96 -0.14 -0.83 -1.45
C ASN A 96 -0.68 0.54 -1.82
N GLY A 97 -0.81 0.79 -3.13
CA GLY A 97 -1.36 2.03 -3.66
C GLY A 97 -0.57 3.27 -3.27
N ILE A 98 0.75 3.17 -3.07
CA ILE A 98 1.56 4.37 -2.81
C ILE A 98 1.63 5.20 -4.09
N GLY A 99 1.23 6.47 -3.98
CA GLY A 99 1.01 7.36 -5.12
C GLY A 99 -0.43 7.36 -5.65
N ASP A 100 -1.29 6.48 -5.15
CA ASP A 100 -2.73 6.47 -5.42
C ASP A 100 -3.51 7.19 -4.29
N PRO A 101 -4.78 7.55 -4.49
CA PRO A 101 -5.57 8.31 -3.51
C PRO A 101 -5.88 7.54 -2.21
N PHE A 102 -5.63 6.23 -2.18
CA PHE A 102 -5.95 5.36 -1.05
C PHE A 102 -4.75 4.47 -0.65
N PRO A 103 -3.61 5.05 -0.26
CA PRO A 103 -2.44 4.28 0.11
C PRO A 103 -2.67 3.59 1.46
N PHE A 104 -2.08 2.41 1.62
CA PHE A 104 -2.02 1.68 2.87
C PHE A 104 -0.60 1.16 3.10
N ALA A 105 -0.18 1.16 4.36
CA ALA A 105 1.04 0.49 4.77
C ALA A 105 0.87 -0.16 6.16
N ARG A 106 1.54 -1.28 6.35
CA ARG A 106 1.63 -1.99 7.63
C ARG A 106 3.04 -2.49 7.83
N LEU A 107 3.58 -2.23 9.01
CA LEU A 107 4.83 -2.80 9.50
C LEU A 107 4.51 -3.68 10.70
N GLN A 108 5.13 -4.84 10.80
CA GLN A 108 5.12 -5.67 11.98
C GLN A 108 6.54 -6.15 12.29
N VAL A 109 6.89 -6.12 13.57
CA VAL A 109 8.17 -6.62 14.10
C VAL A 109 7.84 -7.43 15.34
N LYS A 110 8.33 -8.67 15.39
CA LYS A 110 8.01 -9.62 16.44
C LYS A 110 9.27 -10.34 16.93
N LYS A 111 9.33 -10.54 18.24
CA LYS A 111 10.23 -11.48 18.90
C LYS A 111 9.35 -12.53 19.60
N ASP A 112 9.51 -13.79 19.21
CA ASP A 112 8.69 -14.88 19.74
C ASP A 112 8.85 -14.92 21.27
N LYS A 113 7.73 -15.01 21.99
CA LYS A 113 7.63 -14.98 23.46
C LYS A 113 8.14 -13.72 24.17
N ALA A 114 8.36 -12.61 23.46
CA ALA A 114 8.78 -11.36 24.09
C ALA A 114 7.90 -10.18 23.72
N TYR A 115 7.70 -9.92 22.42
CA TYR A 115 6.86 -8.81 21.98
C TYR A 115 6.35 -8.95 20.54
N ASP A 116 5.27 -8.24 20.25
CA ASP A 116 4.70 -8.02 18.92
C ASP A 116 4.36 -6.54 18.75
N LEU A 117 5.13 -5.85 17.91
CA LEU A 117 4.94 -4.45 17.56
C LEU A 117 4.38 -4.37 16.15
N SER A 118 3.27 -3.65 15.98
CA SER A 118 2.70 -3.37 14.66
C SER A 118 2.31 -1.91 14.48
N GLY A 119 2.59 -1.39 13.30
CA GLY A 119 2.19 -0.05 12.86
C GLY A 119 1.32 -0.16 11.63
N THR A 120 0.27 0.66 11.54
CA THR A 120 -0.54 0.81 10.32
C THR A 120 -0.64 2.27 9.94
N TYR A 121 -0.73 2.52 8.64
CA TYR A 121 -1.01 3.82 8.04
C TYR A 121 -2.03 3.64 6.93
N ARG A 122 -2.99 4.56 6.85
CA ARG A 122 -3.93 4.66 5.75
C ARG A 122 -4.27 6.12 5.48
N GLU A 123 -4.32 6.47 4.20
CA GLU A 123 -4.85 7.75 3.75
C GLU A 123 -6.05 7.52 2.84
N TYR A 124 -6.95 8.49 2.85
CA TYR A 124 -8.04 8.58 1.90
C TYR A 124 -8.14 9.99 1.36
N ARG A 125 -8.11 10.11 0.04
CA ARG A 125 -8.23 11.38 -0.67
C ARG A 125 -9.52 11.40 -1.46
N TRP A 126 -10.39 12.35 -1.13
CA TRP A 126 -11.61 12.63 -1.87
C TRP A 126 -11.59 14.04 -2.45
N SER A 127 -12.10 14.16 -3.66
CA SER A 127 -12.33 15.42 -4.35
C SER A 127 -13.72 15.37 -4.94
N PHE A 128 -14.39 16.51 -4.94
CA PHE A 128 -15.75 16.61 -5.40
C PHE A 128 -15.94 17.96 -6.08
N ASN A 129 -16.42 17.92 -7.33
CA ASN A 129 -16.59 19.06 -8.20
C ASN A 129 -18.06 19.12 -8.67
N ARG A 130 -18.84 20.07 -8.14
CA ARG A 130 -20.24 20.26 -8.60
C ARG A 130 -20.25 21.40 -9.60
N GLU A 131 -20.26 21.03 -10.89
CA GLU A 131 -20.46 21.95 -12.01
C GLU A 131 -21.91 22.52 -11.95
N ASP A 132 -22.14 23.58 -11.17
CA ASP A 132 -23.43 24.29 -11.09
C ASP A 132 -23.27 25.78 -11.47
N ASP A 133 -24.16 26.26 -12.35
CA ASP A 133 -24.32 27.69 -12.68
C ASP A 133 -24.94 28.41 -11.47
N GLY A 134 -24.17 29.33 -10.87
CA GLY A 134 -24.40 29.98 -9.56
C GLY A 134 -25.62 30.91 -9.42
N LEU A 135 -26.76 30.58 -10.04
CA LEU A 135 -28.00 31.36 -9.98
C LEU A 135 -28.95 30.89 -8.86
N LEU A 136 -28.88 29.64 -8.40
CA LEU A 136 -29.84 29.07 -7.42
C LEU A 136 -29.22 28.16 -6.33
N THR A 137 -27.90 28.01 -6.26
CA THR A 137 -27.23 27.09 -5.32
C THR A 137 -25.91 27.67 -4.80
N ASP A 138 -25.67 27.51 -3.49
CA ASP A 138 -24.43 27.84 -2.77
C ASP A 138 -23.51 26.59 -2.68
N ASN A 139 -23.40 25.85 -3.79
CA ASN A 139 -22.56 24.67 -3.84
C ASN A 139 -21.09 25.08 -3.98
N HIS A 140 -20.24 24.53 -3.12
CA HIS A 140 -18.78 24.69 -3.17
C HIS A 140 -18.10 23.37 -3.46
N ASP A 141 -17.03 23.42 -4.26
CA ASP A 141 -16.10 22.32 -4.42
C ASP A 141 -15.48 21.95 -3.07
N PHE A 142 -15.32 20.66 -2.81
CA PHE A 142 -14.66 20.22 -1.60
C PHE A 142 -13.58 19.19 -1.87
N HIS A 143 -12.45 19.40 -1.20
CA HIS A 143 -11.40 18.43 -1.05
C HIS A 143 -11.38 17.92 0.38
N SER A 144 -11.13 16.62 0.57
CA SER A 144 -10.86 16.10 1.91
C SER A 144 -9.81 15.01 1.87
N ILE A 145 -8.77 15.19 2.69
CA ILE A 145 -7.79 14.16 2.98
C ILE A 145 -8.05 13.69 4.40
N ARG A 146 -8.18 12.38 4.59
CA ARG A 146 -8.24 11.75 5.91
C ARG A 146 -7.06 10.81 6.05
N ARG A 147 -6.25 11.00 7.08
CA ARG A 147 -5.17 10.07 7.42
C ARG A 147 -5.50 9.41 8.75
N SER A 148 -5.15 8.14 8.86
CA SER A 148 -5.26 7.40 10.11
C SER A 148 -4.09 6.47 10.24
N GLY A 149 -3.49 6.42 11.42
CA GLY A 149 -2.45 5.47 11.75
C GLY A 149 -2.68 4.88 13.12
N SER A 150 -2.15 3.68 13.33
CA SER A 150 -2.12 3.07 14.65
C SER A 150 -0.78 2.42 14.93
N VAL A 151 -0.38 2.42 16.19
CA VAL A 151 0.75 1.63 16.70
C VAL A 151 0.23 0.76 17.83
N ASN A 152 0.46 -0.54 17.74
CA ASN A 152 0.09 -1.51 18.77
C ASN A 152 1.33 -2.27 19.21
N LEU A 153 1.54 -2.36 20.52
CA LEU A 153 2.60 -3.13 21.14
C LEU A 153 1.97 -4.15 22.09
N ALA A 154 2.24 -5.42 21.86
CA ALA A 154 2.02 -6.47 22.85
C ALA A 154 3.37 -6.91 23.44
N VAL A 155 3.46 -7.00 24.75
CA VAL A 155 4.61 -7.55 25.48
C VAL A 155 4.17 -8.83 26.16
N LEU A 156 5.04 -9.84 26.16
CA LEU A 156 4.82 -11.13 26.78
C LEU A 156 5.88 -11.35 27.88
N PRO A 157 5.64 -10.89 29.11
CA PRO A 157 6.58 -11.11 30.21
C PRO A 157 6.70 -12.59 30.62
N SER A 158 5.67 -13.39 30.33
CA SER A 158 5.60 -14.83 30.55
C SER A 158 4.73 -15.46 29.45
N ASP A 159 4.76 -16.78 29.32
CA ASP A 159 3.93 -17.52 28.36
C ASP A 159 2.41 -17.36 28.65
N ASP A 160 2.03 -17.04 29.90
CA ASP A 160 0.63 -16.91 30.33
C ASP A 160 0.13 -15.46 30.43
N LEU A 161 1.01 -14.46 30.21
CA LEU A 161 0.66 -13.05 30.38
C LEU A 161 1.00 -12.24 29.13
N ARG A 162 -0.01 -11.57 28.56
CA ARG A 162 0.14 -10.65 27.44
C ARG A 162 -0.40 -9.27 27.79
N LEU A 163 0.48 -8.28 27.81
CA LEU A 163 0.13 -6.87 28.02
C LEU A 163 0.06 -6.17 26.66
N SER A 164 -1.08 -5.59 26.31
CA SER A 164 -1.26 -4.91 25.02
C SER A 164 -1.55 -3.42 25.21
N MET A 165 -0.87 -2.59 24.43
CA MET A 165 -1.04 -1.14 24.39
C MET A 165 -1.23 -0.70 22.94
N GLY A 166 -2.17 0.20 22.70
CA GLY A 166 -2.46 0.73 21.37
C GLY A 166 -2.59 2.24 21.38
N TYR A 167 -2.11 2.88 20.33
CA TYR A 167 -2.33 4.29 20.05
C TYR A 167 -2.86 4.43 18.62
N ARG A 168 -3.93 5.21 18.44
CA ARG A 168 -4.49 5.53 17.13
C ARG A 168 -4.58 7.04 16.98
N HIS A 169 -4.04 7.54 15.88
CA HIS A 169 -4.21 8.93 15.46
C HIS A 169 -5.02 8.97 14.18
N ALA A 170 -5.93 9.93 14.08
CA ALA A 170 -6.64 10.22 12.87
C ALA A 170 -6.77 11.73 12.70
N ASP A 171 -6.44 12.21 11.51
CA ASP A 171 -6.55 13.61 11.15
C ASP A 171 -7.34 13.75 9.85
N ARG A 172 -7.83 14.97 9.64
CA ARG A 172 -8.60 15.33 8.46
C ARG A 172 -8.23 16.75 8.06
N GLU A 173 -7.94 16.92 6.78
CA GLU A 173 -7.64 18.20 6.13
C GLU A 173 -8.62 18.43 4.98
N GLY A 174 -8.80 19.70 4.60
CA GLY A 174 -9.58 20.14 3.43
C GLY A 174 -10.90 20.84 3.75
N ASP A 175 -11.51 21.40 2.72
CA ASP A 175 -12.60 22.38 2.81
C ASP A 175 -13.97 21.74 3.10
N GLY A 176 -14.09 20.42 2.87
CA GLY A 176 -15.29 19.64 3.15
C GLY A 176 -15.48 19.29 4.63
N MET A 177 -15.21 20.22 5.56
CA MET A 177 -15.34 19.95 6.99
C MET A 177 -16.81 20.01 7.42
N VAL A 178 -17.41 18.84 7.63
CA VAL A 178 -18.53 18.70 8.58
C VAL A 178 -17.89 18.33 9.91
N PRO A 179 -17.94 19.19 10.95
CA PRO A 179 -17.40 18.85 12.27
C PRO A 179 -18.13 17.61 12.79
N ARG A 180 -17.39 16.53 13.03
CA ARG A 180 -17.89 15.35 13.73
C ARG A 180 -17.06 15.18 15.00
N PRO A 181 -17.63 15.31 16.20
CA PRO A 181 -16.91 14.97 17.41
C PRO A 181 -16.54 13.48 17.35
N PHE A 182 -15.26 13.16 17.49
CA PHE A 182 -14.80 11.78 17.65
C PHE A 182 -14.12 11.65 19.01
N LEU A 183 -14.65 10.76 19.85
CA LEU A 183 -14.02 10.31 21.08
C LEU A 183 -13.55 8.88 20.83
N VAL A 184 -12.23 8.67 20.81
CA VAL A 184 -11.63 7.33 20.73
C VAL A 184 -11.10 6.98 22.10
N VAL A 185 -11.87 6.20 22.85
CA VAL A 185 -11.41 5.51 24.06
C VAL A 185 -11.21 4.06 23.66
N ASP A 186 -9.95 3.63 23.52
CA ASP A 186 -9.60 2.25 23.21
C ASP A 186 -9.04 1.60 24.48
N SER A 187 -9.84 0.74 25.12
CA SER A 187 -9.40 -0.14 26.21
C SER A 187 -9.92 -1.54 25.91
N GLN A 188 -9.12 -2.34 25.21
CA GLN A 188 -9.40 -3.76 25.00
C GLN A 188 -8.68 -4.56 26.08
N ILE A 189 -9.39 -4.90 27.16
CA ILE A 189 -9.01 -5.99 28.05
C ILE A 189 -9.60 -7.25 27.42
N GLN A 190 -8.75 -8.06 26.76
CA GLN A 190 -9.14 -9.41 26.36
C GLN A 190 -8.87 -10.34 27.54
N ASP A 191 -9.94 -10.80 28.19
CA ASP A 191 -9.86 -11.91 29.15
C ASP A 191 -9.46 -13.17 28.39
N PHE A 192 -8.23 -13.62 28.62
CA PHE A 192 -7.76 -14.93 28.17
C PHE A 192 -8.33 -15.99 29.11
N HIS A 193 -9.54 -16.43 28.81
CA HIS A 193 -10.03 -17.76 29.19
C HIS A 193 -10.72 -18.36 27.97
N GLU A 194 -9.97 -19.10 27.15
CA GLU A 194 -10.42 -20.40 26.64
C GLU A 194 -9.23 -21.17 26.05
N ARG A 195 -9.30 -22.48 26.29
CA ARG A 195 -8.25 -23.51 26.22
C ARG A 195 -7.68 -23.80 24.84
#